data_AF-A0A972XGA2-F1
#
_entry.id   AF-A0A972XGA2-F1
#
_cell.length_a   1.000
_cell.length_b   1.000
_cell.length_c   1.000
_cell.angle_alpha   90.00
_cell.angle_beta   90.00
_cell.angle_gamma   90.00
#
_symmetry.space_group_name_H-M   'P 1'
#
loop_
_entity.id
_entity.type
_entity.pdbx_description
1 polymer ?
#
loop_
_entity_poly.entity_id
_entity_poly.type
_entity_poly.pdbx_seq_one_letter_code
_entity_poly.pdbx_strand_id
1 'polypeptide(L)'
;MQSDGGDRWVTPQQTFVDLPFRDTGLSALYPRVALRWRDGSGFAYDREPYPLAGYYSEVEGVEEFLEIVGAQVGIVITQANVYENVKFSWSWRVNNRETRQGVNVDWGIEFLEKIIESGSPGLLRSLWHAVHSSPHSKAIATYQANRTARTYKIDSQLAQVLKERAWVLDRHGALRTPREMTNDDLPDDWAKPTDGSFVMKLDFGSNANVLRAREHIHTQQLRRLGLDDEDLAAVMEFKAAGGSAEDIFRMARERSADSRFPVGASDDPDRRAGTAARDALNAPHHATEVRERSVVVGQKQATDESKAYLRAHYTNESGDMFCQACQKPLPFRTKDGWYFEAVRFVAGRRQIHTANAIALCHLCAALYKHARATDDEQLSVTLMDRSQGTVVVPVVLDGKRVRIVFTEKHAIDIQVAMRVAGDDRKL
;
A
#
# COMPACT_ATOMS: atom_id res chain seq x y z
N MET A 1 3.38 36.76 15.98
CA MET A 1 2.56 36.60 17.20
C MET A 1 3.41 36.01 18.31
N GLN A 2 3.41 36.66 19.46
CA GLN A 2 4.03 36.22 20.69
C GLN A 2 3.20 35.11 21.35
N SER A 3 3.73 34.54 22.45
CA SER A 3 3.12 33.47 23.25
C SER A 3 1.72 33.81 23.80
N ASP A 4 1.43 35.10 23.94
CA ASP A 4 0.16 35.66 24.43
C ASP A 4 -0.80 36.08 23.31
N GLY A 5 -0.46 35.79 22.05
CA GLY A 5 -1.23 36.24 20.88
C GLY A 5 -0.96 37.69 20.47
N GLY A 6 -0.06 38.41 21.16
CA GLY A 6 0.34 39.76 20.84
C GLY A 6 1.24 39.85 19.61
N ASP A 7 1.39 41.04 19.04
CA ASP A 7 2.32 41.27 17.94
C ASP A 7 3.77 41.34 18.42
N ARG A 8 4.69 40.93 17.54
CA ARG A 8 6.12 41.07 17.78
C ARG A 8 6.69 42.08 16.80
N TRP A 9 7.30 43.13 17.35
CA TRP A 9 8.11 44.06 16.58
C TRP A 9 9.47 43.43 16.30
N VAL A 10 9.82 43.34 15.02
CA VAL A 10 11.08 42.78 14.53
C VAL A 10 11.63 43.66 13.41
N THR A 11 12.91 43.50 13.07
CA THR A 11 13.45 44.17 11.88
C THR A 11 12.97 43.46 10.61
N PRO A 12 13.00 44.13 9.45
CA PRO A 12 12.65 43.49 8.18
C PRO A 12 13.48 42.24 7.89
N GLN A 13 14.78 42.23 8.22
CA GLN A 13 15.67 41.07 8.01
C GLN A 13 15.28 39.85 8.85
N GLN A 14 14.53 40.05 9.93
CA GLN A 14 13.98 38.99 10.76
C GLN A 14 12.58 38.57 10.30
N THR A 15 12.11 39.07 9.15
CA THR A 15 10.77 38.83 8.62
C THR A 15 10.84 38.13 7.26
N PHE A 16 9.88 37.25 7.00
CA PHE A 16 9.64 36.70 5.67
C PHE A 16 8.23 37.03 5.18
N VAL A 17 8.10 37.16 3.85
CA VAL A 17 6.84 37.42 3.15
C VAL A 17 6.36 36.13 2.51
N ASP A 18 5.11 35.78 2.78
CA ASP A 18 4.41 34.62 2.20
C ASP A 18 2.91 34.96 2.09
N LEU A 19 2.05 33.97 1.86
CA LEU A 19 0.60 34.16 1.80
C LEU A 19 0.06 34.92 3.04
N PRO A 20 -0.86 35.88 2.85
CA PRO A 20 -1.59 36.21 1.63
C PRO A 20 -0.89 37.19 0.67
N PHE A 21 0.30 37.68 1.01
CA PHE A 21 1.00 38.72 0.24
C PHE A 21 1.58 38.15 -1.05
N ARG A 22 2.40 37.10 -0.91
CA ARG A 22 3.10 36.44 -2.03
C ARG A 22 3.13 34.95 -1.80
N ASP A 23 2.85 34.15 -2.81
CA ASP A 23 2.95 32.69 -2.71
C ASP A 23 4.42 32.25 -2.79
N THR A 24 5.15 32.38 -1.69
CA THR A 24 6.57 32.01 -1.60
C THR A 24 6.76 30.62 -1.00
N GLY A 25 5.79 30.15 -0.21
CA GLY A 25 5.83 28.89 0.52
C GLY A 25 6.78 28.90 1.72
N LEU A 26 7.44 30.02 2.04
CA LEU A 26 8.44 30.13 3.11
C LEU A 26 7.90 29.71 4.49
N SER A 27 6.60 29.81 4.71
CA SER A 27 5.93 29.33 5.92
C SER A 27 6.15 27.84 6.18
N ALA A 28 6.37 27.03 5.13
CA ALA A 28 6.67 25.61 5.27
C ALA A 28 8.11 25.34 5.76
N LEU A 29 9.05 26.28 5.58
CA LEU A 29 10.41 26.19 6.14
C LEU A 29 10.48 26.65 7.59
N TYR A 30 9.61 27.57 7.96
CA TYR A 30 9.56 28.18 9.29
C TYR A 30 8.21 27.86 9.98
N PRO A 31 7.91 26.57 10.23
CA PRO A 31 6.65 26.20 10.86
C PRO A 31 6.58 26.82 12.26
N ARG A 32 5.37 27.26 12.63
CA ARG A 32 5.07 27.76 13.97
C ARG A 32 5.13 26.63 14.99
N VAL A 33 6.33 26.33 15.48
CA VAL A 33 6.52 25.35 16.56
C VAL A 33 6.33 26.03 17.89
N ALA A 34 5.45 25.48 18.72
CA ALA A 34 5.24 25.92 20.09
C ALA A 34 6.42 25.47 20.97
N LEU A 35 7.35 26.38 21.30
CA LEU A 35 8.48 26.08 22.18
C LEU A 35 8.06 26.25 23.64
N ARG A 36 8.12 25.18 24.44
CA ARG A 36 7.89 25.27 25.90
C ARG A 36 9.09 25.91 26.58
N TRP A 37 8.85 26.89 27.44
CA TRP A 37 9.86 27.39 28.37
C TRP A 37 10.24 26.30 29.39
N ARG A 38 11.49 26.34 29.89
CA ARG A 38 12.01 25.34 30.87
C ARG A 38 11.23 25.35 32.19
N ASP A 39 10.61 26.46 32.53
CA ASP A 39 9.82 26.67 33.75
C ASP A 39 8.35 26.27 33.60
N GLY A 40 7.92 25.85 32.40
CA GLY A 40 6.54 25.46 32.13
C GLY A 40 5.56 26.61 31.96
N SER A 41 5.98 27.88 32.02
CA SER A 41 5.07 29.03 31.80
C SER A 41 4.88 29.35 30.32
N GLY A 42 4.10 28.53 29.61
CA GLY A 42 3.60 28.84 28.27
C GLY A 42 4.50 28.41 27.09
N PHE A 43 4.03 28.67 25.88
CA PHE A 43 4.72 28.35 24.62
C PHE A 43 5.10 29.63 23.87
N ALA A 44 6.33 29.75 23.36
CA ALA A 44 6.73 30.85 22.47
C ALA A 44 6.95 30.35 21.02
N TYR A 45 6.52 31.15 20.04
CA TYR A 45 6.85 30.97 18.63
C TYR A 45 8.14 31.77 18.34
N ASP A 46 9.30 31.20 18.66
CA ASP A 46 10.52 31.98 18.89
C ASP A 46 11.67 31.66 17.93
N ARG A 47 11.36 31.29 16.68
CA ARG A 47 12.40 31.03 15.67
C ARG A 47 12.31 32.02 14.52
N GLU A 48 13.33 32.84 14.38
CA GLU A 48 13.55 33.71 13.22
C GLU A 48 13.78 32.89 11.94
N PRO A 49 13.38 33.40 10.77
CA PRO A 49 12.57 34.62 10.54
C PRO A 49 11.07 34.42 10.85
N TYR A 50 10.36 35.52 11.10
CA TYR A 50 8.94 35.57 11.44
C TYR A 50 8.06 35.93 10.23
N PRO A 51 6.81 35.42 10.13
CA PRO A 51 5.91 35.81 9.05
C PRO A 51 5.44 37.26 9.22
N LEU A 52 5.31 37.99 8.11
CA LEU A 52 4.66 39.30 8.07
C LEU A 52 3.24 39.23 8.65
N ALA A 53 2.87 40.22 9.46
CA ALA A 53 1.55 40.26 10.08
C ALA A 53 0.45 40.60 9.06
N GLY A 54 -0.68 39.89 9.13
CA GLY A 54 -1.73 39.97 8.11
C GLY A 54 -2.35 41.35 7.91
N TYR A 55 -2.40 42.21 8.94
CA TYR A 55 -2.98 43.56 8.81
C TYR A 55 -2.17 44.50 7.89
N TYR A 56 -0.94 44.13 7.52
CA TYR A 56 -0.20 44.85 6.49
C TYR A 56 -0.79 44.62 5.08
N SER A 57 -1.75 43.70 4.88
CA SER A 57 -2.34 43.42 3.57
C SER A 57 -3.08 44.62 2.97
N GLU A 58 -3.47 45.58 3.80
CA GLU A 58 -4.13 46.82 3.37
C GLU A 58 -3.13 47.94 2.99
N VAL A 59 -1.82 47.71 3.21
CA VAL A 59 -0.78 48.69 2.94
C VAL A 59 -0.24 48.49 1.52
N GLU A 60 -0.60 49.41 0.63
CA GLU A 60 -0.09 49.44 -0.74
C GLU A 60 1.44 49.55 -0.78
N GLY A 61 2.10 48.72 -1.59
CA GLY A 61 3.56 48.75 -1.77
C GLY A 61 4.37 48.11 -0.64
N VAL A 62 3.72 47.41 0.31
CA VAL A 62 4.40 46.85 1.48
C VAL A 62 5.41 45.75 1.12
N GLU A 63 5.12 44.95 0.09
CA GLU A 63 6.03 43.88 -0.35
C GLU A 63 7.31 44.45 -0.94
N GLU A 64 7.20 45.42 -1.84
CA GLU A 64 8.34 46.10 -2.47
C GLU A 64 9.18 46.84 -1.43
N PHE A 65 8.51 47.51 -0.48
CA PHE A 65 9.20 48.14 0.64
C PHE A 65 10.00 47.11 1.43
N LEU A 66 9.37 46.02 1.87
CA LEU A 66 10.00 44.97 2.67
C LEU A 66 11.16 44.29 1.93
N GLU A 67 11.02 44.04 0.63
CA GLU A 67 12.09 43.54 -0.22
C GLU A 67 13.30 44.48 -0.22
N ILE A 68 13.08 45.80 -0.39
CA ILE A 68 14.14 46.82 -0.38
C ILE A 68 14.82 46.90 0.99
N VAL A 69 14.05 46.82 2.08
CA VAL A 69 14.61 46.92 3.44
C VAL A 69 15.17 45.59 3.96
N GLY A 70 15.15 44.52 3.15
CA GLY A 70 15.88 43.28 3.39
C GLY A 70 15.08 42.15 4.04
N ALA A 71 13.75 42.17 3.94
CA ALA A 71 12.93 41.01 4.30
C ALA A 71 13.11 39.86 3.32
N GLN A 72 12.88 38.64 3.82
CA GLN A 72 12.98 37.44 2.99
C GLN A 72 11.70 37.27 2.16
N VAL A 73 11.77 37.65 0.89
CA VAL A 73 10.65 37.58 -0.07
C VAL A 73 10.75 36.42 -1.07
N GLY A 74 11.70 35.51 -0.83
CA GLY A 74 11.94 34.34 -1.67
C GLY A 74 13.19 33.57 -1.26
N ILE A 75 13.55 32.56 -2.06
CA ILE A 75 14.78 31.78 -1.88
C ILE A 75 15.96 32.55 -2.48
N VAL A 76 17.04 32.70 -1.71
CA VAL A 76 18.23 33.43 -2.12
C VAL A 76 19.41 32.46 -2.27
N ILE A 77 20.10 32.54 -3.42
CA ILE A 77 21.37 31.85 -3.63
C ILE A 77 22.50 32.71 -3.08
N THR A 78 23.19 32.20 -2.05
CA THR A 78 24.27 32.88 -1.33
C THR A 78 25.64 32.26 -1.68
N GLN A 79 26.70 33.00 -1.38
CA GLN A 79 28.06 32.46 -1.51
C GLN A 79 28.30 31.37 -0.46
N ALA A 80 28.93 30.28 -0.89
CA ALA A 80 29.36 29.18 -0.05
C ALA A 80 30.89 29.08 -0.06
N ASN A 81 31.43 28.37 0.92
CA ASN A 81 32.85 28.12 1.05
C ASN A 81 33.31 27.04 0.06
N VAL A 82 34.22 27.35 -0.88
CA VAL A 82 34.66 26.37 -1.89
C VAL A 82 35.39 25.16 -1.29
N TYR A 83 35.95 25.29 -0.08
CA TYR A 83 36.64 24.18 0.58
C TYR A 83 35.68 23.07 1.06
N GLU A 84 34.38 23.37 1.16
CA GLU A 84 33.33 22.41 1.52
C GLU A 84 32.80 21.66 0.30
N ASN A 85 33.19 22.08 -0.90
CA ASN A 85 32.82 21.41 -2.13
C ASN A 85 33.48 20.01 -2.20
N VAL A 86 32.68 18.96 -2.33
CA VAL A 86 33.18 17.57 -2.38
C VAL A 86 34.09 17.29 -3.57
N LYS A 87 34.03 18.11 -4.64
CA LYS A 87 34.92 18.01 -5.81
C LYS A 87 36.19 18.88 -5.67
N PHE A 88 36.34 19.62 -4.56
CA PHE A 88 37.54 20.42 -4.30
C PHE A 88 38.73 19.52 -3.99
N SER A 89 39.88 19.80 -4.62
CA SER A 89 41.13 19.12 -4.28
C SER A 89 42.01 19.99 -3.38
N TRP A 90 42.32 19.48 -2.18
CA TRP A 90 43.25 20.13 -1.26
C TRP A 90 44.63 20.40 -1.86
N SER A 91 45.06 19.62 -2.85
CA SER A 91 46.33 19.83 -3.56
C SER A 91 46.42 21.20 -4.25
N TRP A 92 45.28 21.76 -4.70
CA TRP A 92 45.24 23.09 -5.34
C TRP A 92 45.62 24.19 -4.36
N ARG A 93 45.32 23.98 -3.08
CA ARG A 93 45.67 24.88 -1.99
C ARG A 93 47.07 24.64 -1.47
N VAL A 94 47.40 23.41 -1.09
CA VAL A 94 48.69 23.08 -0.44
C VAL A 94 49.88 23.40 -1.34
N ASN A 95 49.73 23.26 -2.66
CA ASN A 95 50.80 23.54 -3.62
C ASN A 95 50.94 25.03 -3.97
N ASN A 96 50.11 25.92 -3.43
CA ASN A 96 50.11 27.34 -3.77
C ASN A 96 50.03 28.22 -2.53
N ARG A 97 50.66 29.40 -2.57
CA ARG A 97 50.48 30.41 -1.54
C ARG A 97 49.19 31.19 -1.80
N GLU A 98 48.23 31.08 -0.89
CA GLU A 98 47.00 31.89 -0.93
C GLU A 98 47.30 33.36 -0.61
N THR A 99 46.65 34.26 -1.34
CA THR A 99 46.77 35.71 -1.14
C THR A 99 45.40 36.36 -1.25
N ARG A 100 45.27 37.62 -0.81
CA ARG A 100 44.05 38.43 -1.00
C ARG A 100 43.62 38.63 -2.45
N GLN A 101 44.49 38.31 -3.43
CA GLN A 101 44.19 38.38 -4.86
C GLN A 101 43.69 37.03 -5.42
N GLY A 102 43.49 36.04 -4.55
CA GLY A 102 42.88 34.77 -4.93
C GLY A 102 41.37 34.89 -5.13
N VAL A 103 40.80 33.85 -5.73
CA VAL A 103 39.35 33.67 -5.91
C VAL A 103 38.95 32.41 -5.14
N ASN A 104 37.96 32.53 -4.28
CA ASN A 104 37.31 31.42 -3.58
C ASN A 104 35.81 31.71 -3.61
N VAL A 105 35.13 31.14 -4.61
CA VAL A 105 33.69 31.37 -4.82
C VAL A 105 33.02 30.03 -5.07
N ASP A 106 32.02 29.73 -4.25
CA ASP A 106 31.05 28.66 -4.45
C ASP A 106 29.65 29.20 -4.11
N TRP A 107 28.61 28.40 -4.32
CA TRP A 107 27.21 28.80 -4.20
C TRP A 107 26.40 27.75 -3.46
N GLY A 108 25.47 28.23 -2.63
CA GLY A 108 24.55 27.41 -1.85
C GLY A 108 23.19 28.09 -1.70
N ILE A 109 22.24 27.34 -1.16
CA ILE A 109 20.95 27.84 -0.67
C ILE A 109 20.83 27.34 0.77
N GLU A 110 20.50 28.24 1.69
CA GLU A 110 20.26 27.86 3.07
C GLU A 110 19.04 26.93 3.15
N PHE A 111 19.16 25.83 3.91
CA PHE A 111 18.11 24.82 4.05
C PHE A 111 17.65 24.14 2.75
N LEU A 112 18.51 24.08 1.72
CA LEU A 112 18.18 23.46 0.42
C LEU A 112 17.57 22.06 0.57
N GLU A 113 18.14 21.21 1.40
CA GLU A 113 17.64 19.86 1.63
C GLU A 113 16.21 19.88 2.18
N LYS A 114 15.94 20.75 3.15
CA LYS A 114 14.60 20.90 3.73
C LYS A 114 13.59 21.46 2.73
N ILE A 115 14.03 22.38 1.86
CA ILE A 115 13.19 22.91 0.77
C ILE A 115 12.73 21.76 -0.12
N ILE A 116 13.67 20.92 -0.59
CA ILE A 116 13.38 19.79 -1.47
C ILE A 116 12.51 18.74 -0.75
N GLU A 117 12.86 18.39 0.48
CA GLU A 117 12.15 17.39 1.30
C GLU A 117 10.74 17.83 1.71
N SER A 118 10.47 19.14 1.77
CA SER A 118 9.15 19.66 2.14
C SER A 118 8.05 19.22 1.17
N GLY A 119 8.40 19.00 -0.11
CA GLY A 119 7.44 18.74 -1.18
C GLY A 119 6.42 19.86 -1.41
N SER A 120 6.59 21.03 -0.77
CA SER A 120 5.64 22.15 -0.85
C SER A 120 5.68 22.79 -2.25
N PRO A 121 4.55 22.83 -2.99
CA PRO A 121 4.53 23.41 -4.33
C PRO A 121 5.00 24.86 -4.38
N GLY A 122 4.60 25.69 -3.42
CA GLY A 122 5.02 27.09 -3.33
C GLY A 122 6.54 27.23 -3.11
N LEU A 123 7.13 26.40 -2.24
CA LEU A 123 8.59 26.42 -2.02
C LEU A 123 9.38 25.94 -3.23
N LEU A 124 8.93 24.89 -3.90
CA LEU A 124 9.59 24.35 -5.08
C LEU A 124 9.47 25.32 -6.27
N ARG A 125 8.36 26.04 -6.37
CA ARG A 125 8.18 27.16 -7.30
C ARG A 125 9.13 28.32 -7.00
N SER A 126 9.25 28.72 -5.73
CA SER A 126 10.23 29.73 -5.31
C SER A 126 11.67 29.30 -5.60
N LEU A 127 11.98 28.02 -5.41
CA LEU A 127 13.31 27.45 -5.73
C LEU A 127 13.55 27.52 -7.23
N TRP A 128 12.56 27.13 -8.04
CA TRP A 128 12.62 27.26 -9.49
C TRP A 128 12.88 28.69 -9.92
N HIS A 129 12.12 29.65 -9.40
CA HIS A 129 12.30 31.06 -9.73
C HIS A 129 13.71 31.56 -9.39
N ALA A 130 14.22 31.22 -8.20
CA ALA A 130 15.56 31.61 -7.74
C ALA A 130 16.68 31.05 -8.63
N VAL A 131 16.56 29.78 -9.05
CA VAL A 131 17.52 29.11 -9.93
C VAL A 131 17.38 29.63 -11.36
N HIS A 132 16.16 29.71 -11.91
CA HIS A 132 15.87 30.20 -13.25
C HIS A 132 16.38 31.63 -13.47
N SER A 133 16.11 32.52 -12.53
CA SER A 133 16.51 33.93 -12.61
C SER A 133 18.01 34.16 -12.34
N SER A 134 18.73 33.12 -11.92
CA SER A 134 20.17 33.22 -11.65
C SER A 134 21.01 32.94 -12.90
N PRO A 135 22.13 33.66 -13.09
CA PRO A 135 23.03 33.41 -14.21
C PRO A 135 23.69 32.04 -14.08
N HIS A 136 24.03 31.43 -15.21
CA HIS A 136 24.71 30.14 -15.25
C HIS A 136 26.06 30.10 -14.52
N SER A 137 26.66 31.26 -14.20
CA SER A 137 27.90 31.35 -13.42
C SER A 137 27.73 30.79 -12.00
N LYS A 138 26.50 30.82 -11.44
CA LYS A 138 26.20 30.20 -10.14
C LYS A 138 26.26 28.67 -10.16
N ALA A 139 26.29 28.06 -11.35
CA ALA A 139 26.51 26.63 -11.48
C ALA A 139 27.96 26.21 -11.20
N ILE A 140 28.90 27.15 -11.21
CA ILE A 140 30.33 26.87 -11.23
C ILE A 140 30.98 27.46 -9.99
N ALA A 141 31.66 26.62 -9.22
CA ALA A 141 32.59 27.08 -8.21
C ALA A 141 33.97 27.35 -8.82
N THR A 142 34.62 28.42 -8.38
CA THR A 142 35.92 28.85 -8.89
C THR A 142 36.90 29.03 -7.74
N TYR A 143 38.05 28.38 -7.87
CA TYR A 143 39.17 28.51 -6.95
C TYR A 143 40.45 28.94 -7.68
N GLN A 144 41.14 29.93 -7.13
CA GLN A 144 42.45 30.39 -7.58
C GLN A 144 43.22 30.93 -6.36
N ALA A 145 44.36 30.33 -6.00
CA ALA A 145 45.09 30.72 -4.78
C ALA A 145 45.63 32.17 -4.83
N ASN A 146 46.07 32.63 -6.00
CA ASN A 146 46.60 33.97 -6.24
C ASN A 146 46.51 34.31 -7.75
N ARG A 147 46.77 35.57 -8.12
CA ARG A 147 46.63 36.08 -9.50
C ARG A 147 47.38 35.26 -10.56
N THR A 148 48.50 34.64 -10.20
CA THR A 148 49.35 33.85 -11.11
C THR A 148 49.09 32.35 -11.05
N ALA A 149 48.37 31.88 -10.03
CA ALA A 149 48.04 30.47 -9.90
C ALA A 149 46.99 30.05 -10.94
N ARG A 150 46.97 28.76 -11.27
CA ARG A 150 45.94 28.17 -12.13
C ARG A 150 44.56 28.37 -11.52
N THR A 151 43.59 28.76 -12.35
CA THR A 151 42.17 28.80 -11.99
C THR A 151 41.56 27.42 -12.17
N TYR A 152 40.93 26.91 -11.11
CA TYR A 152 40.19 25.67 -11.10
C TYR A 152 38.69 25.97 -11.12
N LYS A 153 37.96 25.28 -11.98
CA LYS A 153 36.50 25.37 -12.09
C LYS A 153 35.91 23.99 -11.89
N ILE A 154 34.95 23.90 -10.98
CA ILE A 154 34.18 22.68 -10.68
C ILE A 154 32.70 23.04 -10.59
N ASP A 155 31.83 22.04 -10.59
CA ASP A 155 30.41 22.27 -10.30
C ASP A 155 30.28 22.88 -8.90
N SER A 156 29.46 23.91 -8.74
CA SER A 156 29.11 24.45 -7.42
C SER A 156 28.44 23.40 -6.54
N GLN A 157 28.52 23.56 -5.23
CA GLN A 157 27.80 22.69 -4.28
C GLN A 157 26.30 22.67 -4.60
N LEU A 158 25.72 23.83 -4.87
CA LEU A 158 24.33 23.96 -5.30
C LEU A 158 24.02 23.17 -6.58
N ALA A 159 24.85 23.30 -7.62
CA ALA A 159 24.64 22.57 -8.87
C ALA A 159 24.73 21.06 -8.69
N GLN A 160 25.63 20.58 -7.82
CA GLN A 160 25.77 19.15 -7.54
C GLN A 160 24.49 18.57 -6.93
N VAL A 161 23.93 19.23 -5.90
CA VAL A 161 22.68 18.79 -5.27
C VAL A 161 21.50 18.86 -6.25
N LEU A 162 21.35 19.98 -6.97
CA LEU A 162 20.20 20.20 -7.87
C LEU A 162 20.21 19.30 -9.13
N LYS A 163 21.37 18.76 -9.53
CA LYS A 163 21.47 17.75 -10.61
C LYS A 163 21.01 16.37 -10.18
N GLU A 164 21.22 16.03 -8.92
CA GLU A 164 21.03 14.67 -8.41
C GLU A 164 19.65 14.45 -7.79
N ARG A 165 19.04 15.49 -7.23
CA ARG A 165 17.74 15.41 -6.54
C ARG A 165 16.58 15.80 -7.46
N ALA A 166 15.43 15.16 -7.25
CA ALA A 166 14.17 15.58 -7.87
C ALA A 166 13.59 16.74 -7.07
N TRP A 167 13.38 17.88 -7.73
CA TRP A 167 12.90 19.12 -7.10
C TRP A 167 12.06 19.98 -8.04
N VAL A 168 12.06 19.71 -9.34
CA VAL A 168 11.24 20.43 -10.32
C VAL A 168 9.88 19.74 -10.37
N LEU A 169 8.80 20.49 -10.21
CA LEU A 169 7.45 19.96 -10.40
C LEU A 169 7.10 19.96 -11.87
N ASP A 170 6.58 18.84 -12.36
CA ASP A 170 5.90 18.81 -13.64
C ASP A 170 4.48 19.37 -13.55
N ARG A 171 3.84 19.57 -14.71
CA ARG A 171 2.45 20.05 -14.83
C ARG A 171 1.42 19.16 -14.16
N HIS A 172 1.77 17.95 -13.77
CA HIS A 172 0.93 17.01 -13.02
C HIS A 172 1.27 16.99 -11.52
N GLY A 173 2.22 17.81 -11.08
CA GLY A 173 2.66 17.90 -9.69
C GLY A 173 3.64 16.82 -9.25
N ALA A 174 4.19 16.02 -10.18
CA ALA A 174 5.20 15.03 -9.84
C ALA A 174 6.60 15.66 -9.83
N LEU A 175 7.41 15.24 -8.84
CA LEU A 175 8.79 15.68 -8.70
C LEU A 175 9.71 14.98 -9.68
N ARG A 176 10.50 15.76 -10.42
CA ARG A 176 11.48 15.30 -11.39
C ARG A 176 12.82 16.01 -11.19
N THR A 177 13.88 15.39 -11.69
CA THR A 177 15.19 16.05 -11.80
C THR A 177 15.19 16.96 -13.04
N PRO A 178 15.99 18.05 -13.07
CA PRO A 178 16.04 18.94 -14.23
C PRO A 178 16.31 18.22 -15.57
N ARG A 179 17.19 17.21 -15.56
CA ARG A 179 17.52 16.39 -16.75
C ARG A 179 16.36 15.58 -17.32
N GLU A 180 15.35 15.28 -16.51
CA GLU A 180 14.16 14.52 -16.92
C GLU A 180 13.05 15.41 -17.48
N MET A 181 13.18 16.74 -17.36
CA MET A 181 12.14 17.71 -17.72
C MET A 181 12.38 18.33 -19.09
N THR A 182 11.32 18.56 -19.85
CA THR A 182 11.31 19.49 -20.99
C THR A 182 10.45 20.72 -20.71
N ASN A 183 10.51 21.69 -21.61
CA ASN A 183 9.66 22.88 -21.55
C ASN A 183 8.15 22.57 -21.59
N ASP A 184 7.75 21.42 -22.11
CA ASP A 184 6.35 21.00 -22.20
C ASP A 184 5.86 20.31 -20.92
N ASP A 185 6.81 19.80 -20.13
CA ASP A 185 6.51 19.15 -18.85
C ASP A 185 6.33 20.20 -17.73
N LEU A 186 6.82 21.43 -17.91
CA LEU A 186 6.68 22.51 -16.93
C LEU A 186 5.22 22.99 -16.80
N PRO A 187 4.80 23.45 -15.60
CA PRO A 187 3.55 24.18 -15.43
C PRO A 187 3.48 25.42 -16.34
N ASP A 188 2.27 25.75 -16.82
CA ASP A 188 2.08 26.81 -17.82
C ASP A 188 2.46 28.21 -17.31
N ASP A 189 2.39 28.43 -16.00
CA ASP A 189 2.74 29.68 -15.33
C ASP A 189 4.23 29.77 -14.94
N TRP A 190 5.04 28.76 -15.25
CA TRP A 190 6.47 28.76 -14.94
C TRP A 190 7.30 29.32 -16.10
N ALA A 191 8.28 30.15 -15.77
CA ALA A 191 9.20 30.70 -16.74
C ALA A 191 10.06 29.59 -17.38
N LYS A 192 10.12 29.56 -18.72
CA LYS A 192 10.92 28.58 -19.46
C LYS A 192 12.41 28.91 -19.38
N PRO A 193 13.31 27.93 -19.18
CA PRO A 193 14.75 28.16 -19.16
C PRO A 193 15.25 28.78 -20.47
N THR A 194 16.19 29.71 -20.34
CA THR A 194 16.95 30.28 -21.47
C THR A 194 18.39 29.77 -21.42
N ASP A 195 19.11 29.81 -22.54
CA ASP A 195 20.49 29.29 -22.65
C ASP A 195 21.47 29.84 -21.61
N GLY A 196 21.22 31.07 -21.13
CA GLY A 196 22.04 31.75 -20.11
C GLY A 196 21.66 31.43 -18.66
N SER A 197 20.53 30.75 -18.43
CA SER A 197 20.02 30.45 -17.10
C SER A 197 20.83 29.36 -16.39
N PHE A 198 20.84 29.41 -15.06
CA PHE A 198 21.46 28.35 -14.26
C PHE A 198 20.80 26.98 -14.50
N VAL A 199 19.48 26.93 -14.71
CA VAL A 199 18.76 25.67 -15.00
C VAL A 199 19.39 24.90 -16.18
N MET A 200 19.81 25.59 -17.24
CA MET A 200 20.45 24.93 -18.40
C MET A 200 21.80 24.26 -18.06
N LYS A 201 22.50 24.70 -17.01
CA LYS A 201 23.72 24.03 -16.51
C LYS A 201 23.45 22.84 -15.59
N LEU A 202 22.19 22.60 -15.24
CA LEU A 202 21.74 21.42 -14.52
C LEU A 202 21.36 20.26 -15.46
N ASP A 203 21.86 20.30 -16.70
CA ASP A 203 21.63 19.30 -17.74
C ASP A 203 20.14 19.15 -18.11
N PHE A 204 19.38 20.25 -18.05
CA PHE A 204 17.94 20.31 -18.29
C PHE A 204 17.54 19.63 -19.62
N GLY A 205 16.59 18.71 -19.57
CA GLY A 205 16.09 17.96 -20.73
C GLY A 205 17.04 16.96 -21.38
N SER A 206 18.26 16.79 -20.86
CA SER A 206 19.26 15.87 -21.47
C SER A 206 18.82 14.41 -21.51
N ASN A 207 17.97 13.98 -20.57
CA ASN A 207 17.48 12.59 -20.46
C ASN A 207 15.98 12.41 -20.77
N ALA A 208 15.26 13.49 -21.09
CA ALA A 208 13.81 13.43 -21.29
C ALA A 208 13.39 12.42 -22.39
N ASN A 209 14.12 12.39 -23.51
CA ASN A 209 13.83 11.45 -24.60
C ASN A 209 14.07 9.98 -24.22
N VAL A 210 15.11 9.71 -23.42
CA VAL A 210 15.43 8.35 -22.95
C VAL A 210 14.35 7.86 -21.98
N LEU A 211 13.88 8.74 -21.09
CA LEU A 211 12.82 8.40 -20.14
C LEU A 211 11.50 8.15 -20.87
N ARG A 212 11.10 9.03 -21.79
CA ARG A 212 9.88 8.86 -22.62
C ARG A 212 9.92 7.57 -23.43
N ALA A 213 11.07 7.24 -24.03
CA ALA A 213 11.23 5.97 -24.75
C ALA A 213 11.03 4.77 -23.82
N ARG A 214 11.57 4.83 -22.59
CA ARG A 214 11.42 3.76 -21.59
C ARG A 214 9.97 3.63 -21.09
N GLU A 215 9.32 4.74 -20.77
CA GLU A 215 7.91 4.77 -20.37
C GLU A 215 7.01 4.26 -21.50
N HIS A 216 7.30 4.64 -22.74
CA HIS A 216 6.57 4.14 -23.91
C HIS A 216 6.73 2.63 -24.10
N ILE A 217 7.95 2.08 -23.98
CA ILE A 217 8.19 0.64 -24.05
C ILE A 217 7.44 -0.08 -22.92
N HIS A 218 7.50 0.44 -21.69
CA HIS A 218 6.82 -0.16 -20.54
C HIS A 218 5.30 -0.16 -20.74
N THR A 219 4.74 0.95 -21.20
CA THR A 219 3.30 1.07 -21.49
C THR A 219 2.88 0.12 -22.61
N GLN A 220 3.68 -0.01 -23.67
CA GLN A 220 3.41 -0.99 -24.72
C GLN A 220 3.46 -2.44 -24.22
N GLN A 221 4.37 -2.76 -23.29
CA GLN A 221 4.44 -4.08 -22.67
C GLN A 221 3.20 -4.37 -21.82
N LEU A 222 2.74 -3.40 -21.03
CA LEU A 222 1.52 -3.51 -20.22
C LEU A 222 0.28 -3.73 -21.11
N ARG A 223 0.15 -2.96 -22.18
CA ARG A 223 -0.94 -3.14 -23.16
C ARG A 223 -0.91 -4.50 -23.85
N ARG A 224 0.28 -5.04 -24.14
CA ARG A 224 0.41 -6.42 -24.67
C ARG A 224 -0.03 -7.49 -23.68
N LEU A 225 0.06 -7.21 -22.38
CA LEU A 225 -0.45 -8.07 -21.30
C LEU A 225 -1.95 -7.87 -21.05
N GLY A 226 -2.61 -7.03 -21.86
CA GLY A 226 -4.04 -6.73 -21.73
C GLY A 226 -4.37 -5.76 -20.60
N LEU A 227 -3.38 -5.03 -20.08
CA LEU A 227 -3.59 -3.95 -19.12
C LEU A 227 -3.61 -2.62 -19.86
N ASP A 228 -4.78 -2.00 -19.92
CA ASP A 228 -4.94 -0.68 -20.52
C ASP A 228 -4.76 0.45 -19.49
N ASP A 229 -5.02 1.69 -19.92
CA ASP A 229 -4.84 2.86 -19.07
C ASP A 229 -5.89 2.90 -17.93
N GLU A 230 -7.07 2.29 -18.13
CA GLU A 230 -8.12 2.17 -17.10
C GLU A 230 -7.73 1.14 -16.04
N ASP A 231 -7.15 0.00 -16.46
CA ASP A 231 -6.59 -0.99 -15.54
C ASP A 231 -5.46 -0.40 -14.67
N LEU A 232 -4.58 0.40 -15.28
CA LEU A 232 -3.50 1.08 -14.55
C LEU A 232 -4.03 2.12 -13.57
N ALA A 233 -5.05 2.90 -13.98
CA ALA A 233 -5.71 3.85 -13.10
C ALA A 233 -6.34 3.14 -11.89
N ALA A 234 -7.05 2.03 -12.11
CA ALA A 234 -7.65 1.23 -11.05
C ALA A 234 -6.59 0.67 -10.08
N VAL A 235 -5.45 0.19 -10.59
CA VAL A 235 -4.34 -0.28 -9.74
C VAL A 235 -3.72 0.87 -8.93
N MET A 236 -3.56 2.05 -9.54
CA MET A 236 -3.05 3.24 -8.85
C MET A 236 -4.00 3.70 -7.75
N GLU A 237 -5.30 3.77 -8.02
CA GLU A 237 -6.33 4.12 -7.04
C GLU A 237 -6.37 3.12 -5.88
N PHE A 238 -6.32 1.82 -6.19
CA PHE A 238 -6.25 0.77 -5.19
C PHE A 238 -5.04 0.92 -4.27
N LYS A 239 -3.86 1.23 -4.83
CA LYS A 239 -2.64 1.46 -4.07
C LYS A 239 -2.71 2.74 -3.24
N ALA A 240 -3.29 3.81 -3.78
CA ALA A 240 -3.52 5.07 -3.05
C ALA A 240 -4.48 4.88 -1.86
N ALA A 241 -5.45 3.98 -1.98
CA ALA A 241 -6.33 3.55 -0.89
C ALA A 241 -5.65 2.60 0.12
N GLY A 242 -4.35 2.33 -0.02
CA GLY A 242 -3.57 1.48 0.89
C GLY A 242 -3.58 -0.01 0.54
N GLY A 243 -4.13 -0.39 -0.61
CA GLY A 243 -4.16 -1.77 -1.09
C GLY A 243 -2.79 -2.28 -1.51
N SER A 244 -2.49 -3.54 -1.18
CA SER A 244 -1.23 -4.20 -1.52
C SER A 244 -1.37 -5.18 -2.69
N ALA A 245 -0.26 -5.53 -3.35
CA ALA A 245 -0.27 -6.58 -4.37
C ALA A 245 -0.78 -7.93 -3.81
N GLU A 246 -0.52 -8.20 -2.52
CA GLU A 246 -1.01 -9.41 -1.86
C GLU A 246 -2.53 -9.42 -1.73
N ASP A 247 -3.16 -8.26 -1.52
CA ASP A 247 -4.62 -8.14 -1.52
C ASP A 247 -5.22 -8.44 -2.90
N ILE A 248 -4.59 -7.95 -3.98
CA ILE A 248 -5.00 -8.25 -5.36
C ILE A 248 -4.91 -9.76 -5.61
N PHE A 249 -3.78 -10.39 -5.24
CA PHE A 249 -3.63 -11.85 -5.38
C PHE A 249 -4.61 -12.63 -4.51
N ARG A 250 -4.93 -12.14 -3.30
CA ARG A 250 -5.93 -12.75 -2.42
C ARG A 250 -7.30 -12.72 -3.06
N MET A 251 -7.75 -11.56 -3.55
CA MET A 251 -9.04 -11.40 -4.23
C MET A 251 -9.13 -12.28 -5.48
N ALA A 252 -8.07 -12.33 -6.28
CA ALA A 252 -8.02 -13.20 -7.47
C ALA A 252 -8.12 -14.68 -7.10
N ARG A 253 -7.46 -15.11 -6.01
CA ARG A 253 -7.50 -16.49 -5.51
C ARG A 253 -8.87 -16.86 -4.95
N GLU A 254 -9.51 -15.96 -4.18
CA GLU A 254 -10.85 -16.17 -3.61
C GLU A 254 -11.88 -16.33 -4.72
N ARG A 255 -11.89 -15.41 -5.69
CA ARG A 255 -12.79 -15.46 -6.84
C ARG A 255 -12.59 -16.70 -7.71
N SER A 256 -11.34 -17.15 -7.82
CA SER A 256 -10.98 -18.37 -8.56
C SER A 256 -11.27 -19.66 -7.78
N ALA A 257 -11.38 -19.62 -6.45
CA ALA A 257 -11.75 -20.78 -5.64
C ALA A 257 -13.27 -20.99 -5.68
N ASP A 258 -14.05 -19.91 -5.58
CA ASP A 258 -15.51 -19.94 -5.62
C ASP A 258 -16.04 -20.47 -6.97
N SER A 259 -15.40 -20.15 -8.10
CA SER A 259 -15.81 -20.64 -9.41
C SER A 259 -15.51 -22.13 -9.67
N ARG A 260 -14.65 -22.76 -8.85
CA ARG A 260 -14.20 -24.15 -9.05
C ARG A 260 -14.81 -25.16 -8.07
N PHE A 261 -15.59 -24.69 -7.09
CA PHE A 261 -16.24 -25.56 -6.11
C PHE A 261 -17.35 -26.39 -6.80
N PRO A 262 -17.45 -27.72 -6.53
CA PRO A 262 -18.47 -28.56 -7.14
C PRO A 262 -19.90 -28.12 -6.78
N VAL A 263 -20.79 -28.03 -7.77
CA VAL A 263 -22.22 -27.66 -7.56
C VAL A 263 -23.09 -28.89 -7.37
N GLY A 264 -22.79 -29.99 -8.07
CA GLY A 264 -23.41 -31.31 -7.88
C GLY A 264 -24.93 -31.33 -7.96
N ALA A 265 -25.51 -30.78 -9.03
CA ALA A 265 -26.97 -30.71 -9.26
C ALA A 265 -27.61 -32.09 -9.50
N SER A 266 -28.82 -32.32 -9.00
CA SER A 266 -29.54 -33.60 -9.14
C SER A 266 -30.62 -33.53 -10.23
N ASP A 267 -30.49 -34.35 -11.28
CA ASP A 267 -31.46 -34.38 -12.41
C ASP A 267 -32.86 -34.85 -11.98
N ASP A 268 -32.96 -35.69 -10.95
CA ASP A 268 -34.21 -36.21 -10.39
C ASP A 268 -34.11 -36.25 -8.84
N PRO A 269 -34.43 -35.13 -8.16
CA PRO A 269 -34.34 -34.99 -6.71
C PRO A 269 -35.23 -35.98 -5.94
N ASP A 270 -36.44 -36.26 -6.43
CA ASP A 270 -37.42 -37.11 -5.75
C ASP A 270 -37.00 -38.57 -5.75
N ARG A 271 -36.53 -39.08 -6.89
CA ARG A 271 -35.98 -40.44 -6.96
C ARG A 271 -34.76 -40.59 -6.06
N ARG A 272 -33.88 -39.58 -6.03
CA ARG A 272 -32.70 -39.59 -5.17
C ARG A 272 -33.09 -39.62 -3.69
N ALA A 273 -34.05 -38.79 -3.28
CA ALA A 273 -34.58 -38.79 -1.92
C ALA A 273 -35.15 -40.17 -1.53
N GLY A 274 -35.86 -40.84 -2.44
CA GLY A 274 -36.36 -42.20 -2.23
C GLY A 274 -35.27 -43.25 -2.03
N THR A 275 -34.17 -43.17 -2.79
CA THR A 275 -33.00 -44.05 -2.60
C THR A 275 -32.32 -43.77 -1.26
N ALA A 276 -32.04 -42.49 -0.97
CA ALA A 276 -31.42 -42.08 0.29
C ALA A 276 -32.25 -42.50 1.52
N ALA A 277 -33.58 -42.52 1.42
CA ALA A 277 -34.45 -42.96 2.51
C ALA A 277 -34.31 -44.46 2.79
N ARG A 278 -34.19 -45.28 1.74
CA ARG A 278 -33.95 -46.73 1.88
C ARG A 278 -32.57 -46.99 2.47
N ASP A 279 -31.56 -46.25 2.02
CA ASP A 279 -30.18 -46.38 2.53
C ASP A 279 -30.10 -45.97 4.00
N ALA A 280 -30.81 -44.90 4.39
CA ALA A 280 -30.95 -44.47 5.78
C ALA A 280 -31.61 -45.52 6.68
N LEU A 281 -32.70 -46.16 6.23
CA LEU A 281 -33.35 -47.23 6.99
C LEU A 281 -32.44 -48.44 7.22
N ASN A 282 -31.56 -48.73 6.27
CA ASN A 282 -30.63 -49.86 6.33
C ASN A 282 -29.27 -49.50 6.98
N ALA A 283 -29.08 -48.25 7.43
CA ALA A 283 -27.81 -47.80 7.99
C ALA A 283 -27.52 -48.47 9.34
N PRO A 284 -26.25 -48.85 9.60
CA PRO A 284 -25.89 -49.54 10.83
C PRO A 284 -26.10 -48.65 12.07
N HIS A 285 -26.56 -49.28 13.16
CA HIS A 285 -26.65 -48.62 14.46
C HIS A 285 -25.27 -48.33 15.05
N HIS A 286 -25.14 -47.16 15.67
CA HIS A 286 -23.94 -46.78 16.42
C HIS A 286 -23.92 -47.46 17.79
N ALA A 287 -23.12 -48.52 17.96
CA ALA A 287 -22.83 -49.13 19.24
C ALA A 287 -21.49 -48.64 19.81
N THR A 288 -21.46 -48.24 21.08
CA THR A 288 -20.24 -47.92 21.83
C THR A 288 -20.08 -48.91 22.97
N GLU A 289 -19.09 -49.81 22.90
CA GLU A 289 -18.64 -50.61 24.03
C GLU A 289 -17.47 -49.91 24.73
N VAL A 290 -17.55 -49.74 26.05
CA VAL A 290 -16.42 -49.28 26.87
C VAL A 290 -15.55 -50.50 27.18
N ARG A 291 -14.34 -50.55 26.59
CA ARG A 291 -13.29 -51.51 26.94
C ARG A 291 -11.95 -50.78 27.07
N GLU A 292 -11.17 -51.19 28.08
CA GLU A 292 -9.79 -50.74 28.30
C GLU A 292 -8.94 -51.12 27.07
N ARG A 293 -8.62 -50.11 26.25
CA ARG A 293 -7.99 -50.15 24.90
C ARG A 293 -8.94 -50.55 23.75
N SER A 294 -9.55 -49.52 23.15
CA SER A 294 -10.59 -49.61 22.13
C SER A 294 -10.06 -49.69 20.70
N VAL A 295 -10.34 -50.80 20.00
CA VAL A 295 -10.46 -50.84 18.54
C VAL A 295 -11.89 -51.27 18.22
N VAL A 296 -12.68 -50.36 17.65
CA VAL A 296 -14.10 -50.57 17.34
C VAL A 296 -14.23 -51.40 16.06
N VAL A 297 -14.88 -52.56 16.14
CA VAL A 297 -15.26 -53.37 14.97
C VAL A 297 -16.45 -52.69 14.28
N GLY A 298 -16.34 -52.40 12.99
CA GLY A 298 -17.40 -51.78 12.16
C GLY A 298 -17.22 -50.27 11.86
N GLN A 299 -16.47 -49.53 12.68
CA GLN A 299 -16.27 -48.08 12.50
C GLN A 299 -15.41 -47.73 11.27
N LYS A 300 -14.47 -48.61 10.92
CA LYS A 300 -13.56 -48.43 9.78
C LYS A 300 -14.30 -48.46 8.44
N GLN A 301 -15.25 -49.40 8.29
CA GLN A 301 -16.04 -49.57 7.06
C GLN A 301 -16.97 -48.38 6.80
N ALA A 302 -17.72 -47.93 7.81
CA ALA A 302 -18.59 -46.74 7.68
C ALA A 302 -17.78 -45.45 7.41
N THR A 303 -16.56 -45.35 7.94
CA THR A 303 -15.65 -44.22 7.67
C THR A 303 -15.14 -44.24 6.23
N ASP A 304 -14.79 -45.42 5.71
CA ASP A 304 -14.29 -45.58 4.34
C ASP A 304 -15.41 -45.33 3.30
N GLU A 305 -16.63 -45.79 3.57
CA GLU A 305 -17.82 -45.50 2.76
C GLU A 305 -18.16 -44.00 2.72
N SER A 306 -18.11 -43.33 3.88
CA SER A 306 -18.32 -41.88 3.96
C SER A 306 -17.24 -41.11 3.18
N LYS A 307 -15.98 -41.57 3.22
CA LYS A 307 -14.90 -40.96 2.42
C LYS A 307 -15.09 -41.18 0.92
N ALA A 308 -15.52 -42.36 0.50
CA ALA A 308 -15.81 -42.64 -0.91
C ALA A 308 -16.94 -41.74 -1.43
N TYR A 309 -18.02 -41.64 -0.66
CA TYR A 309 -19.15 -40.77 -0.94
C TYR A 309 -18.71 -39.29 -1.06
N LEU A 310 -17.97 -38.78 -0.08
CA LEU A 310 -17.49 -37.39 -0.08
C LEU A 310 -16.55 -37.07 -1.25
N ARG A 311 -15.69 -38.01 -1.66
CA ARG A 311 -14.84 -37.82 -2.86
C ARG A 311 -15.68 -37.64 -4.13
N ALA A 312 -16.75 -38.42 -4.28
CA ALA A 312 -17.64 -38.32 -5.43
C ALA A 312 -18.40 -36.97 -5.49
N HIS A 313 -18.67 -36.35 -4.33
CA HIS A 313 -19.41 -35.10 -4.25
C HIS A 313 -18.55 -33.83 -4.27
N TYR A 314 -17.31 -33.91 -3.77
CA TYR A 314 -16.47 -32.72 -3.54
C TYR A 314 -15.18 -32.71 -4.36
N THR A 315 -15.04 -33.60 -5.33
CA THR A 315 -14.00 -33.51 -6.36
C THR A 315 -14.59 -32.91 -7.62
N ASN A 316 -13.95 -31.87 -8.17
CA ASN A 316 -14.40 -31.24 -9.42
C ASN A 316 -13.93 -32.03 -10.65
N GLU A 317 -14.34 -31.58 -11.85
CA GLU A 317 -13.97 -32.22 -13.13
C GLU A 317 -12.46 -32.24 -13.39
N SER A 318 -11.71 -31.28 -12.82
CA SER A 318 -10.24 -31.24 -12.89
C SER A 318 -9.55 -32.20 -11.91
N GLY A 319 -10.32 -32.92 -11.09
CA GLY A 319 -9.78 -33.87 -10.10
C GLY A 319 -9.30 -33.22 -8.80
N ASP A 320 -9.63 -31.94 -8.56
CA ASP A 320 -9.32 -31.23 -7.31
C ASP A 320 -10.45 -31.45 -6.31
N MET A 321 -10.09 -31.89 -5.10
CA MET A 321 -11.05 -32.10 -4.02
C MET A 321 -11.05 -30.92 -3.06
N PHE A 322 -12.24 -30.51 -2.60
CA PHE A 322 -12.44 -29.27 -1.84
C PHE A 322 -12.89 -29.53 -0.40
N CYS A 323 -12.46 -28.66 0.51
CA CYS A 323 -12.97 -28.62 1.89
C CYS A 323 -14.34 -27.91 1.93
N GLN A 324 -15.34 -28.53 2.53
CA GLN A 324 -16.71 -27.97 2.60
C GLN A 324 -16.83 -26.71 3.47
N ALA A 325 -15.89 -26.46 4.39
CA ALA A 325 -15.91 -25.30 5.28
C ALA A 325 -15.15 -24.10 4.72
N CYS A 326 -13.92 -24.29 4.23
CA CYS A 326 -13.11 -23.19 3.70
C CYS A 326 -13.23 -23.01 2.18
N GLN A 327 -13.90 -23.94 1.47
CA GLN A 327 -14.11 -23.93 0.02
C GLN A 327 -12.81 -23.86 -0.81
N LYS A 328 -11.66 -24.18 -0.19
CA LYS A 328 -10.37 -24.27 -0.85
C LYS A 328 -10.08 -25.72 -1.27
N PRO A 329 -9.29 -25.93 -2.34
CA PRO A 329 -8.71 -27.23 -2.63
C PRO A 329 -7.99 -27.77 -1.39
N LEU A 330 -8.07 -29.08 -1.18
CA LEU A 330 -7.38 -29.74 -0.09
C LEU A 330 -5.86 -29.55 -0.20
N PRO A 331 -5.14 -29.50 0.93
CA PRO A 331 -3.77 -28.99 0.95
C PRO A 331 -2.74 -29.96 0.35
N PHE A 332 -2.99 -31.27 0.35
CA PHE A 332 -2.03 -32.27 -0.16
C PHE A 332 -2.69 -33.63 -0.51
N ARG A 333 -1.99 -34.42 -1.32
CA ARG A 333 -2.36 -35.81 -1.68
C ARG A 333 -1.47 -36.82 -0.96
N THR A 334 -2.05 -37.96 -0.61
CA THR A 334 -1.37 -39.17 -0.15
C THR A 334 -1.31 -40.19 -1.29
N LYS A 335 -0.69 -41.36 -1.04
CA LYS A 335 -0.68 -42.48 -2.01
C LYS A 335 -2.10 -42.92 -2.42
N ASP A 336 -3.08 -42.74 -1.53
CA ASP A 336 -4.47 -43.15 -1.73
C ASP A 336 -5.39 -41.99 -2.21
N GLY A 337 -4.79 -40.90 -2.69
CA GLY A 337 -5.50 -39.70 -3.18
C GLY A 337 -5.51 -38.54 -2.18
N TRP A 338 -6.40 -37.56 -2.38
CA TRP A 338 -6.49 -36.37 -1.53
C TRP A 338 -6.70 -36.71 -0.05
N TYR A 339 -5.93 -36.05 0.82
CA TYR A 339 -6.10 -36.20 2.26
C TYR A 339 -7.16 -35.23 2.80
N PHE A 340 -8.14 -35.78 3.50
CA PHE A 340 -9.15 -35.03 4.25
C PHE A 340 -9.66 -35.87 5.43
N GLU A 341 -10.30 -35.19 6.36
CA GLU A 341 -11.03 -35.82 7.45
C GLU A 341 -12.52 -35.85 7.12
N ALA A 342 -13.11 -37.04 7.13
CA ALA A 342 -14.56 -37.22 7.13
C ALA A 342 -15.05 -37.06 8.56
N VAL A 343 -15.71 -35.94 8.85
CA VAL A 343 -16.21 -35.60 10.19
C VAL A 343 -17.72 -35.73 10.21
N ARG A 344 -18.32 -36.31 11.25
CA ARG A 344 -19.79 -36.35 11.36
C ARG A 344 -20.34 -34.94 11.44
N PHE A 345 -21.37 -34.64 10.63
CA PHE A 345 -21.99 -33.32 10.65
C PHE A 345 -22.82 -33.12 11.93
N VAL A 346 -23.74 -34.06 12.20
CA VAL A 346 -24.54 -34.11 13.43
C VAL A 346 -24.18 -35.37 14.21
N ALA A 347 -23.69 -35.22 15.45
CA ALA A 347 -23.20 -36.32 16.27
C ALA A 347 -24.34 -37.04 17.03
N GLY A 348 -25.42 -36.34 17.34
CA GLY A 348 -26.55 -36.81 18.15
C GLY A 348 -27.43 -37.93 17.57
N ARG A 349 -27.08 -38.55 16.44
CA ARG A 349 -27.92 -39.55 15.75
C ARG A 349 -27.49 -41.00 16.02
N ARG A 350 -28.47 -41.89 16.22
CA ARG A 350 -28.31 -43.34 16.49
C ARG A 350 -27.78 -44.13 15.30
N GLN A 351 -28.16 -43.77 14.08
CA GLN A 351 -27.67 -44.44 12.85
C GLN A 351 -26.45 -43.71 12.28
N ILE A 352 -25.50 -44.46 11.73
CA ILE A 352 -24.32 -43.93 11.05
C ILE A 352 -24.60 -43.93 9.54
N HIS A 353 -25.21 -42.86 9.06
CA HIS A 353 -25.43 -42.67 7.62
C HIS A 353 -24.23 -41.99 6.96
N THR A 354 -23.83 -42.44 5.77
CA THR A 354 -22.67 -41.92 5.02
C THR A 354 -22.81 -40.45 4.65
N ALA A 355 -24.03 -40.01 4.33
CA ALA A 355 -24.33 -38.59 4.06
C ALA A 355 -24.30 -37.70 5.33
N ASN A 356 -24.23 -38.26 6.54
CA ASN A 356 -24.00 -37.48 7.76
C ASN A 356 -22.50 -37.27 8.03
N ALA A 357 -21.73 -37.03 6.97
CA ALA A 357 -20.31 -36.75 7.03
C ALA A 357 -19.97 -35.52 6.18
N ILE A 358 -18.96 -34.76 6.58
CA ILE A 358 -18.44 -33.62 5.83
C ILE A 358 -16.94 -33.78 5.57
N ALA A 359 -16.50 -33.37 4.39
CA ALA A 359 -15.11 -33.37 3.97
C ALA A 359 -14.40 -32.08 4.40
N LEU A 360 -13.50 -32.20 5.38
CA LEU A 360 -12.75 -31.06 5.93
C LEU A 360 -11.24 -31.25 5.76
N CYS A 361 -10.52 -30.15 5.53
CA CYS A 361 -9.07 -30.16 5.70
C CYS A 361 -8.70 -30.31 7.18
N HIS A 362 -7.47 -30.72 7.47
CA HIS A 362 -6.98 -30.97 8.84
C HIS A 362 -7.31 -29.82 9.82
N LEU A 363 -7.13 -28.57 9.40
CA LEU A 363 -7.41 -27.41 10.25
C LEU A 363 -8.91 -27.24 10.52
N CYS A 364 -9.74 -27.25 9.48
CA CYS A 364 -11.19 -27.12 9.64
C CYS A 364 -11.79 -28.29 10.43
N ALA A 365 -11.25 -29.49 10.26
CA ALA A 365 -11.68 -30.67 10.99
C ALA A 365 -11.38 -30.56 12.48
N ALA A 366 -10.17 -30.12 12.85
CA ALA A 366 -9.80 -29.86 14.24
C ALA A 366 -10.69 -28.79 14.88
N LEU A 367 -10.91 -27.66 14.17
CA LEU A 367 -11.79 -26.59 14.63
C LEU A 367 -13.24 -27.07 14.81
N TYR A 368 -13.74 -27.88 13.88
CA TYR A 368 -15.10 -28.44 13.98
C TYR A 368 -15.26 -29.41 15.16
N LYS A 369 -14.26 -30.25 15.43
CA LYS A 369 -14.33 -31.25 16.51
C LYS A 369 -14.14 -30.64 17.90
N HIS A 370 -13.31 -29.62 18.03
CA HIS A 370 -12.83 -29.15 19.33
C HIS A 370 -13.22 -27.71 19.67
N ALA A 371 -13.62 -26.90 18.68
CA ALA A 371 -13.89 -25.47 18.85
C ALA A 371 -15.20 -25.02 18.18
N ARG A 372 -16.14 -25.94 17.92
CA ARG A 372 -17.46 -25.61 17.38
C ARG A 372 -18.39 -25.14 18.50
N ALA A 373 -18.91 -23.92 18.36
CA ALA A 373 -19.88 -23.34 19.29
C ALA A 373 -21.34 -23.57 18.86
N THR A 374 -21.59 -23.83 17.58
CA THR A 374 -22.93 -24.18 17.07
C THR A 374 -23.31 -25.59 17.50
N ASP A 375 -24.49 -25.75 18.10
CA ASP A 375 -25.01 -27.04 18.54
C ASP A 375 -25.66 -27.85 17.40
N ASP A 376 -25.91 -29.14 17.65
CA ASP A 376 -26.47 -30.08 16.66
C ASP A 376 -27.92 -29.75 16.27
N GLU A 377 -28.69 -29.09 17.14
CA GLU A 377 -30.08 -28.70 16.89
C GLU A 377 -30.13 -27.55 15.88
N GLN A 378 -29.30 -26.51 16.10
CA GLN A 378 -29.14 -25.38 15.18
C GLN A 378 -28.68 -25.83 13.79
N LEU A 379 -27.74 -26.78 13.72
CA LEU A 379 -27.30 -27.37 12.45
C LEU A 379 -28.45 -28.10 11.74
N SER A 380 -29.23 -28.89 12.49
CA SER A 380 -30.34 -29.67 11.94
C SER A 380 -31.45 -28.75 11.42
N VAL A 381 -31.84 -27.73 12.18
CA VAL A 381 -32.86 -26.76 11.77
C VAL A 381 -32.43 -26.03 10.50
N THR A 382 -31.19 -25.50 10.48
CA THR A 382 -30.70 -24.73 9.33
C THR A 382 -30.54 -25.59 8.07
N LEU A 383 -30.17 -26.85 8.23
CA LEU A 383 -30.09 -27.81 7.14
C LEU A 383 -31.48 -28.13 6.54
N MET A 384 -32.53 -28.12 7.35
CA MET A 384 -33.90 -28.46 6.93
C MET A 384 -34.69 -27.30 6.32
N ASP A 385 -34.26 -26.06 6.55
CA ASP A 385 -35.02 -24.83 6.25
C ASP A 385 -35.06 -24.45 4.74
N ARG A 386 -34.50 -25.24 3.80
CA ARG A 386 -34.44 -24.85 2.38
C ARG A 386 -34.62 -25.94 1.34
N SER A 387 -35.19 -25.50 0.21
CA SER A 387 -35.55 -26.24 -1.00
C SER A 387 -34.73 -25.78 -2.23
N GLN A 388 -34.16 -26.76 -2.95
CA GLN A 388 -33.45 -26.71 -4.24
C GLN A 388 -32.09 -25.96 -4.28
N GLY A 389 -31.09 -26.59 -4.91
CA GLY A 389 -29.74 -26.04 -5.09
C GLY A 389 -28.71 -26.37 -3.99
N THR A 390 -27.57 -25.66 -4.02
CA THR A 390 -26.49 -25.79 -3.02
C THR A 390 -26.94 -25.25 -1.67
N VAL A 391 -26.80 -26.03 -0.60
CA VAL A 391 -27.20 -25.64 0.76
C VAL A 391 -26.00 -25.14 1.54
N VAL A 392 -26.17 -24.02 2.26
CA VAL A 392 -25.12 -23.41 3.07
C VAL A 392 -25.57 -23.34 4.52
N VAL A 393 -24.83 -24.01 5.40
CA VAL A 393 -25.09 -23.98 6.85
C VAL A 393 -24.02 -23.11 7.54
N PRO A 394 -24.41 -22.00 8.18
CA PRO A 394 -23.50 -21.19 8.97
C PRO A 394 -23.13 -21.91 10.28
N VAL A 395 -21.84 -21.93 10.61
CA VAL A 395 -21.28 -22.56 11.82
C VAL A 395 -20.30 -21.61 12.48
N VAL A 396 -20.30 -21.54 13.80
CA VAL A 396 -19.29 -20.79 14.56
C VAL A 396 -18.18 -21.74 14.98
N LEU A 397 -16.98 -21.51 14.45
CA LEU A 397 -15.75 -22.25 14.77
C LEU A 397 -14.74 -21.27 15.36
N ASP A 398 -14.30 -21.50 16.60
CA ASP A 398 -13.34 -20.63 17.31
C ASP A 398 -13.75 -19.14 17.27
N GLY A 399 -15.01 -18.86 17.57
CA GLY A 399 -15.60 -17.52 17.55
C GLY A 399 -15.82 -16.92 16.14
N LYS A 400 -15.40 -17.59 15.06
CA LYS A 400 -15.54 -17.11 13.69
C LYS A 400 -16.71 -17.77 12.98
N ARG A 401 -17.51 -16.97 12.26
CA ARG A 401 -18.58 -17.49 11.39
C ARG A 401 -17.97 -18.10 10.13
N VAL A 402 -18.20 -19.38 9.91
CA VAL A 402 -17.76 -20.19 8.77
C VAL A 402 -18.99 -20.76 8.07
N ARG A 403 -18.90 -21.01 6.76
CA ARG A 403 -20.00 -21.55 5.95
C ARG A 403 -19.68 -22.98 5.53
N ILE A 404 -20.47 -23.95 5.96
CA ILE A 404 -20.38 -25.33 5.46
C ILE A 404 -21.30 -25.47 4.25
N VAL A 405 -20.73 -25.81 3.11
CA VAL A 405 -21.43 -25.88 1.83
C VAL A 405 -21.70 -27.34 1.45
N PHE A 406 -22.94 -27.61 1.08
CA PHE A 406 -23.44 -28.89 0.60
C PHE A 406 -23.85 -28.78 -0.86
N THR A 407 -23.32 -29.64 -1.73
CA THR A 407 -23.87 -29.82 -3.08
C THR A 407 -25.34 -30.23 -2.99
N GLU A 408 -26.13 -29.95 -4.03
CA GLU A 408 -27.57 -30.27 -4.02
C GLU A 408 -27.82 -31.75 -3.74
N LYS A 409 -27.07 -32.64 -4.42
CA LYS A 409 -27.13 -34.08 -4.16
C LYS A 409 -26.83 -34.44 -2.70
N HIS A 410 -25.79 -33.86 -2.10
CA HIS A 410 -25.44 -34.15 -0.71
C HIS A 410 -26.50 -33.61 0.26
N ALA A 411 -27.03 -32.42 -0.01
CA ALA A 411 -28.08 -31.80 0.80
C ALA A 411 -29.34 -32.67 0.85
N ILE A 412 -29.79 -33.20 -0.30
CA ILE A 412 -30.93 -34.12 -0.36
C ILE A 412 -30.67 -35.36 0.51
N ASP A 413 -29.50 -36.00 0.33
CA ASP A 413 -29.19 -37.26 1.02
C ASP A 413 -29.12 -37.07 2.54
N ILE A 414 -28.48 -35.99 3.02
CA ILE A 414 -28.37 -35.72 4.45
C ILE A 414 -29.71 -35.30 5.06
N GLN A 415 -30.52 -34.48 4.38
CA GLN A 415 -31.85 -34.11 4.86
C GLN A 415 -32.75 -35.35 5.03
N VAL A 416 -32.70 -36.27 4.07
CA VAL A 416 -33.44 -37.54 4.15
C VAL A 416 -32.92 -38.40 5.29
N ALA A 417 -31.60 -38.55 5.41
CA ALA A 417 -31.00 -39.29 6.51
C ALA A 417 -31.41 -38.73 7.88
N MET A 418 -31.47 -37.40 8.01
CA MET A 418 -31.89 -36.73 9.25
C MET A 418 -33.38 -36.89 9.56
N ARG A 419 -34.25 -37.04 8.54
CA ARG A 419 -35.70 -37.31 8.73
C ARG A 419 -35.98 -38.77 9.11
N VAL A 420 -35.22 -39.70 8.54
CA VAL A 420 -35.45 -41.15 8.66
C VAL A 420 -34.76 -41.76 9.89
N ALA A 421 -33.58 -41.28 10.28
CA ALA A 421 -32.79 -41.81 11.38
C ALA A 421 -33.32 -41.39 12.77
N GLY A 422 -34.59 -41.69 13.04
CA GLY A 422 -35.36 -41.33 14.23
C GLY A 422 -34.61 -41.47 15.57
N ASP A 423 -34.94 -40.51 16.42
CA ASP A 423 -34.53 -40.27 17.81
C ASP A 423 -33.08 -39.85 18.06
N ASP A 424 -32.98 -38.78 18.85
CA ASP A 424 -31.75 -38.33 19.48
C ASP A 424 -31.11 -39.44 20.32
N ARG A 425 -29.78 -39.49 20.27
CA ARG A 425 -28.96 -40.25 21.19
C ARG A 425 -29.19 -39.68 22.60
N LYS A 426 -30.06 -40.30 23.39
CA LYS A 426 -30.02 -40.10 24.85
C LYS A 426 -28.61 -40.47 25.33
N LEU A 427 -27.92 -39.47 25.87
CA LEU A 427 -26.59 -39.58 26.46
C LEU A 427 -26.58 -40.57 27.62
#